data_AF-A0A914WXX2-F1
#
_entry.id   AF-A0A914WXX2-F1
#
_cell.length_a   1.000
_cell.length_b   1.000
_cell.length_c   1.000
_cell.angle_alpha   90.00
_cell.angle_beta   90.00
_cell.angle_gamma   90.00
#
_symmetry.space_group_name_H-M   'P 1'
#
loop_
_entity.id
_entity.type
_entity.pdbx_description
1 polymer ?
#
loop_
_entity_poly.entity_id
_entity_poly.type
_entity_poly.pdbx_seq_one_letter_code
_entity_poly.pdbx_strand_id
1 'polypeptide(L)'
;MSSADLAIVDRLLREAAVSPNETHIKQLKTTALPLLRQLLDVETNDACQQSLTVIIDVVELTLELNARKTSNSEREKDNGTQILSR
;
A
#
# COMPACT_ATOMS: atom_id res chain seq x y z
N MET A 1 -14.72 0.09 -15.39
CA MET A 1 -13.85 -0.85 -14.66
C MET A 1 -14.45 -2.24 -14.75
N SER A 2 -13.66 -3.29 -14.95
CA SER A 2 -14.18 -4.65 -15.09
C SER A 2 -14.31 -5.36 -13.73
N SER A 3 -15.17 -6.38 -13.63
CA SER A 3 -15.27 -7.22 -12.42
C SER A 3 -13.95 -7.94 -12.08
N ALA A 4 -13.10 -8.18 -13.07
CA ALA A 4 -11.78 -8.75 -12.89
C ALA A 4 -10.82 -7.78 -12.16
N ASP A 5 -10.92 -6.48 -12.42
CA ASP A 5 -10.10 -5.46 -11.76
C ASP A 5 -10.40 -5.39 -10.26
N LEU A 6 -11.69 -5.47 -9.89
CA LEU A 6 -12.12 -5.52 -8.49
C LEU A 6 -11.62 -6.76 -7.75
N ALA A 7 -11.63 -7.93 -8.42
CA ALA A 7 -11.10 -9.16 -7.84
C ALA A 7 -9.58 -9.09 -7.61
N ILE A 8 -8.85 -8.39 -8.48
CA ILE A 8 -7.41 -8.14 -8.30
C ILE A 8 -7.19 -7.25 -7.08
N VAL A 9 -7.96 -6.17 -6.93
CA VAL A 9 -7.86 -5.27 -5.78
C VAL A 9 -8.15 -6.00 -4.46
N ASP A 10 -9.26 -6.75 -4.36
CA ASP A 10 -9.62 -7.52 -3.15
C ASP A 10 -8.52 -8.53 -2.78
N ARG A 11 -7.99 -9.26 -3.76
CA ARG A 11 -6.88 -10.20 -3.54
C ARG A 11 -5.65 -9.51 -2.99
N LEU A 12 -5.22 -8.40 -3.60
CA LEU A 12 -4.02 -7.66 -3.18
C LEU A 12 -4.17 -7.05 -1.78
N LEU A 13 -5.35 -6.54 -1.44
CA LEU A 13 -5.65 -6.02 -0.10
C LEU A 13 -5.57 -7.12 0.96
N ARG A 14 -6.13 -8.30 0.68
CA ARG A 14 -6.06 -9.46 1.58
C ARG A 14 -4.64 -9.97 1.77
N GLU A 15 -3.88 -10.11 0.69
CA GLU A 15 -2.48 -10.56 0.74
C GLU A 15 -1.62 -9.58 1.56
N ALA A 16 -1.80 -8.28 1.37
CA ALA A 16 -1.08 -7.25 2.12
C ALA A 16 -1.47 -7.19 3.60
N ALA A 17 -2.73 -7.48 3.95
CA ALA A 17 -3.17 -7.54 5.34
C ALA A 17 -2.53 -8.72 6.12
N VAL A 18 -2.25 -9.83 5.43
CA VAL A 18 -1.66 -11.03 6.03
C VAL A 18 -0.12 -10.94 6.11
N SER A 19 0.54 -10.43 5.06
CA SER A 19 1.99 -10.29 5.04
C SER A 19 2.42 -9.11 4.17
N PRO A 20 2.58 -7.91 4.75
CA PRO A 20 3.08 -6.75 4.01
C PRO A 20 4.57 -6.93 3.75
N ASN A 21 4.91 -7.59 2.66
CA ASN A 21 6.27 -7.69 2.13
C ASN A 21 6.47 -6.73 0.96
N GLU A 22 7.72 -6.50 0.57
CA GLU A 22 8.08 -5.52 -0.45
C GLU A 22 7.39 -5.76 -1.80
N THR A 23 7.14 -7.03 -2.17
CA THR A 23 6.41 -7.38 -3.40
C THR A 23 4.95 -6.96 -3.31
N HIS A 24 4.26 -7.27 -2.21
CA HIS A 24 2.88 -6.86 -2.00
C HIS A 24 2.74 -5.34 -1.92
N ILE A 25 3.67 -4.66 -1.26
CA ILE A 25 3.72 -3.19 -1.19
C ILE A 25 3.88 -2.57 -2.58
N LYS A 26 4.75 -3.15 -3.42
CA LYS A 26 4.89 -2.73 -4.82
C LYS A 26 3.59 -2.95 -5.60
N GLN A 27 2.91 -4.07 -5.42
CA GLN A 27 1.63 -4.36 -6.09
C GLN A 27 0.49 -3.44 -5.63
N LEU A 28 0.41 -3.13 -4.33
CA LEU A 28 -0.54 -2.14 -3.80
C LEU A 28 -0.33 -0.77 -4.47
N LYS A 29 0.92 -0.30 -4.55
CA LYS A 29 1.25 1.00 -5.15
C LYS A 29 1.00 1.05 -6.66
N THR A 30 1.35 -0.01 -7.38
CA THR A 30 1.36 -0.01 -8.86
C THR A 30 0.06 -0.53 -9.50
N THR A 31 -0.74 -1.31 -8.76
CA THR A 31 -1.96 -1.94 -9.27
C THR A 31 -3.19 -1.55 -8.47
N ALA A 32 -3.21 -1.78 -7.15
CA ALA A 32 -4.42 -1.56 -6.37
C ALA A 32 -4.80 -0.08 -6.25
N LEU A 33 -3.84 0.79 -5.93
CA LEU A 33 -4.09 2.21 -5.72
C LEU A 33 -4.57 2.94 -7.00
N PRO A 34 -3.97 2.72 -8.19
CA PRO A 34 -4.50 3.29 -9.43
C PRO A 34 -5.91 2.82 -9.77
N LEU A 35 -6.22 1.53 -9.57
CA LEU A 35 -7.55 0.98 -9.83
C LEU A 35 -8.60 1.55 -8.88
N LEU A 36 -8.27 1.68 -7.58
CA LEU A 36 -9.15 2.30 -6.60
C LEU A 36 -9.44 3.77 -6.91
N ARG A 37 -8.42 4.54 -7.34
CA ARG A 37 -8.58 5.94 -7.76
C ARG A 37 -9.44 6.06 -9.02
N GLN A 38 -9.22 5.19 -10.01
CA GLN A 38 -10.08 5.13 -11.20
C GLN A 38 -11.52 4.77 -10.85
N LEU A 39 -11.74 3.88 -9.88
CA LEU A 39 -13.08 3.56 -9.39
C LEU A 39 -13.73 4.75 -8.71
N LEU A 40 -12.99 5.45 -7.84
CA LEU A 40 -13.47 6.65 -7.17
C LEU A 40 -13.90 7.73 -8.18
N ASP A 41 -13.11 7.93 -9.25
CA ASP A 41 -13.40 8.93 -10.29
C ASP A 41 -14.68 8.66 -11.07
N VAL A 42 -15.08 7.39 -11.22
CA VAL A 42 -16.29 7.00 -11.99
C VAL A 42 -17.48 6.64 -11.11
N GLU A 43 -17.28 6.49 -9.80
CA GLU A 43 -18.35 6.22 -8.85
C GLU A 43 -19.20 7.48 -8.64
N THR A 44 -20.53 7.34 -8.68
CA THR A 44 -21.48 8.46 -8.53
C THR A 44 -22.27 8.41 -7.23
N ASN A 45 -22.21 7.28 -6.51
CA ASN A 45 -22.87 7.12 -5.23
C ASN A 45 -21.98 7.69 -4.11
N ASP A 46 -22.44 8.74 -3.43
CA ASP A 46 -21.71 9.42 -2.35
C ASP A 46 -21.23 8.47 -1.25
N ALA A 47 -22.06 7.51 -0.84
CA ALA A 47 -21.69 6.55 0.21
C ALA A 47 -20.60 5.58 -0.27
N CYS A 48 -20.67 5.16 -1.54
CA CYS A 48 -19.62 4.35 -2.17
C CYS A 48 -18.33 5.16 -2.34
N GLN A 49 -18.41 6.43 -2.77
CA GLN A 49 -17.25 7.32 -2.84
C GLN A 49 -16.58 7.49 -1.47
N GLN A 50 -17.35 7.74 -0.42
CA GLN A 50 -16.82 7.84 0.95
C GLN A 50 -16.11 6.54 1.38
N SER A 51 -16.71 5.40 1.08
CA SER A 51 -16.11 4.09 1.38
C SER A 51 -14.80 3.89 0.62
N LEU A 52 -14.74 4.25 -0.67
CA LEU A 52 -13.56 4.16 -1.51
C LEU A 52 -12.44 5.08 -1.03
N THR A 53 -12.75 6.32 -0.65
CA THR A 53 -11.79 7.25 -0.05
C THR A 53 -11.16 6.66 1.19
N VAL A 54 -11.95 6.09 2.11
CA VAL A 54 -11.42 5.44 3.32
C VAL A 54 -10.49 4.28 2.97
N ILE A 55 -10.84 3.46 1.98
CA ILE A 55 -10.00 2.35 1.54
C ILE A 55 -8.66 2.87 0.96
N ILE A 56 -8.71 3.90 0.12
CA ILE A 56 -7.53 4.54 -0.47
C ILE A 56 -6.61 5.08 0.65
N ASP A 57 -7.16 5.82 1.60
CA ASP A 57 -6.39 6.41 2.72
C ASP A 57 -5.69 5.33 3.55
N VAL A 58 -6.37 4.21 3.84
CA VAL A 58 -5.79 3.08 4.57
C VAL A 58 -4.65 2.43 3.79
N VAL A 59 -4.80 2.27 2.48
CA VAL A 59 -3.73 1.73 1.62
C VAL A 59 -2.52 2.67 1.61
N GLU A 60 -2.74 3.97 1.45
CA GLU A 60 -1.66 4.96 1.45
C GLU A 60 -0.90 5.00 2.77
N LEU A 61 -1.62 5.00 3.90
CA LEU A 61 -1.02 4.92 5.23
C LEU A 61 -0.17 3.65 5.39
N THR A 62 -0.65 2.51 4.89
CA THR A 62 0.08 1.24 4.92
C THR A 62 1.38 1.34 4.11
N LEU A 63 1.35 1.98 2.94
CA LEU A 63 2.54 2.20 2.12
C LEU A 63 3.54 3.12 2.82
N GLU A 64 3.08 4.21 3.44
CA GLU A 64 3.94 5.12 4.19
C GLU A 64 4.62 4.47 5.39
N LEU A 65 3.87 3.70 6.18
CA LEU A 65 4.40 3.00 7.34
C LEU A 65 5.50 2.00 6.94
N ASN A 66 5.34 1.32 5.80
CA ASN A 66 6.37 0.44 5.27
C ASN A 66 7.61 1.20 4.78
N ALA A 67 7.43 2.32 4.07
CA ALA A 67 8.56 3.16 3.65
C ALA A 67 9.40 3.65 4.83
N ARG A 68 8.75 4.02 5.95
CA ARG A 68 9.43 4.43 7.19
C ARG A 68 10.21 3.27 7.85
N LYS A 69 9.64 2.05 7.86
CA LYS A 69 10.33 0.87 8.38
C LYS A 69 11.60 0.56 7.59
N THR A 70 11.52 0.54 6.26
CA THR A 70 12.68 0.28 5.40
C THR A 70 13.80 1.31 5.64
N SER A 71 13.45 2.60 5.67
CA SER A 71 14.42 3.68 5.90
C SER A 71 15.08 3.62 7.29
N ASN A 72 14.34 3.22 8.34
CA ASN A 72 14.91 3.07 9.67
C ASN A 72 15.84 1.85 9.78
N SER A 73 15.48 0.72 9.15
CA SER A 73 16.33 -0.46 9.12
C SER A 73 17.65 -0.23 8.37
N GLU A 74 17.67 0.63 7.36
CA GLU A 74 18.89 1.05 6.67
C GLU A 74 19.81 1.88 7.58
N ARG A 75 19.24 2.84 8.33
CA ARG A 75 20.00 3.69 9.28
C ARG A 75 20.60 2.90 10.45
N GLU A 76 19.91 1.88 10.95
CA GLU A 76 20.42 1.03 12.03
C GLU A 76 21.62 0.18 11.61
N LYS A 77 21.64 -0.32 10.35
CA LYS A 77 22.78 -1.08 9.80
C LYS A 77 24.03 -0.22 9.61
N ASP A 78 23.86 1.02 9.16
CA ASP A 78 24.99 1.94 8.95
C ASP A 78 25.63 2.39 10.27
N ASN A 79 24.82 2.68 11.29
CA ASN A 79 25.32 3.05 12.62
C ASN A 79 26.00 1.88 13.35
N GLY A 80 25.48 0.66 13.22
CA GLY A 80 26.10 -0.53 13.83
C GLY A 80 27.48 -0.87 13.25
N THR A 81 27.69 -0.59 11.95
CA THR A 81 28.95 -0.87 11.26
C THR A 81 30.05 0.15 11.61
N GLN A 82 29.68 1.41 11.84
CA GLN A 82 30.63 2.47 12.23
C GLN A 82 31.19 2.31 13.65
N ILE A 83 30.43 1.73 14.58
CA ILE A 83 30.87 1.55 15.98
C ILE A 83 31.94 0.46 16.11
N LEU A 84 31.91 -0.58 15.25
CA LEU A 84 32.83 -1.72 15.32
C LEU A 84 34.16 -1.51 14.58
N SER A 85 34.33 -0.38 13.89
CA SER A 85 35.51 -0.07 13.06
C SER A 85 36.52 0.88 13.74
N ARG A 86 36.40 1.09 15.06
CA ARG A 86 37.29 1.96 15.86
C ARG A 86 38.10 1.17 16.88
#